data_AF-A0A846RKC9-F1
#
_entry.id   AF-A0A846RKC9-F1
#
_cell.length_a   1.000
_cell.length_b   1.000
_cell.length_c   1.000
_cell.angle_alpha   90.00
_cell.angle_beta   90.00
_cell.angle_gamma   90.00
#
_symmetry.space_group_name_H-M   'P 1'
#
loop_
_entity.id
_entity.type
_entity.pdbx_description
1 polymer ?
#
loop_
_entity_poly.entity_id
_entity_poly.type
_entity_poly.pdbx_seq_one_letter_code
_entity_poly.pdbx_strand_id
1 'polypeptide(L)' 'MRVHANALKHGVLPEDAVQAADWSQWIEPLEEDDWPHRELRLGFDTRTRLLETVVLVFESGEEMVIHAMPARRQYWNLLP' A
#
# COMPACT_ATOMS: atom_id res chain seq x y z
N MET A 1 10.47 2.34 4.05
CA MET A 1 9.08 2.37 4.54
C MET A 1 8.91 1.59 5.86
N ARG A 2 8.07 2.05 6.79
CA ARG A 2 7.69 1.30 8.02
C ARG A 2 6.44 0.46 7.78
N VAL A 3 6.22 -0.60 8.56
CA VAL A 3 5.02 -1.44 8.49
C VAL A 3 4.38 -1.55 9.87
N HIS A 4 3.13 -1.11 9.99
CA HIS A 4 2.37 -1.27 11.22
C HIS A 4 1.97 -2.74 11.42
N ALA A 5 2.03 -3.26 12.64
CA ALA A 5 1.76 -4.69 12.90
C ALA A 5 0.37 -5.15 12.40
N ASN A 6 -0.64 -4.29 12.51
CA ASN A 6 -1.99 -4.59 12.02
C ASN A 6 -2.12 -4.61 10.48
N ALA A 7 -1.14 -4.09 9.74
CA ALA A 7 -1.19 -4.09 8.28
C ALA A 7 -1.22 -5.51 7.71
N LEU A 8 -0.62 -6.46 8.44
CA LEU A 8 -0.35 -7.82 7.99
C LEU A 8 -1.46 -8.83 8.36
N LYS A 9 -2.60 -8.35 8.89
CA LYS A 9 -3.72 -9.20 9.33
C LYS A 9 -4.28 -10.12 8.25
N HIS A 10 -4.02 -9.84 6.97
CA HIS A 10 -4.46 -10.64 5.83
C HIS A 10 -3.40 -11.63 5.31
N GLY A 11 -2.36 -11.92 6.11
CA GLY A 11 -1.37 -12.95 5.78
C GLY A 11 -0.34 -12.53 4.73
N VAL A 12 -0.17 -11.21 4.54
CA VAL A 12 0.92 -10.64 3.73
C VAL A 12 2.19 -10.60 4.60
N LEU A 13 3.34 -10.92 4.02
CA LEU A 13 4.63 -10.79 4.70
C LEU A 13 5.07 -9.32 4.73
N PRO A 14 5.79 -8.86 5.77
CA PRO A 14 6.26 -7.47 5.84
C PRO A 14 7.04 -7.05 4.59
N GLU A 15 7.95 -7.90 4.09
CA GLU A 15 8.75 -7.62 2.90
C GLU A 15 7.90 -7.53 1.62
N ASP A 16 6.85 -8.32 1.52
CA ASP A 16 5.91 -8.30 0.38
C ASP A 16 5.08 -7.01 0.37
N ALA A 17 4.65 -6.56 1.56
CA ALA A 17 3.92 -5.30 1.72
C ALA A 17 4.80 -4.09 1.35
N VAL A 18 6.06 -4.07 1.79
CA VAL A 18 7.02 -3.02 1.45
C VAL A 18 7.33 -3.02 -0.04
N GLN A 19 7.61 -4.19 -0.64
CA GLN A 19 7.87 -4.30 -2.07
C GLN A 19 6.72 -3.73 -2.92
N ALA A 20 5.48 -4.10 -2.61
CA ALA A 20 4.30 -3.62 -3.34
C ALA A 20 4.06 -2.10 -3.15
N ALA A 21 4.34 -1.56 -1.97
CA ALA A 21 4.12 -0.15 -1.64
C ALA A 21 5.25 0.77 -2.14
N ASP A 22 6.50 0.30 -2.19
CA ASP A 22 7.64 1.06 -2.74
C ASP A 22 7.61 1.06 -4.28
N TRP A 23 7.23 -0.06 -4.89
CA TRP A 23 7.20 -0.26 -6.36
C TRP A 23 5.76 -0.33 -6.88
N SER A 24 4.96 0.65 -6.50
CA SER A 24 3.54 0.68 -6.84
C SER A 24 3.34 0.99 -8.33
N GLN A 25 2.45 0.23 -8.96
CA GLN A 25 1.98 0.45 -10.33
C GLN A 25 0.89 1.52 -10.40
N TRP A 26 0.20 1.75 -9.28
CA TRP A 26 -0.81 2.79 -9.14
C TRP A 26 -0.79 3.36 -7.72
N ILE A 27 -1.02 4.67 -7.60
CA ILE A 27 -1.16 5.38 -6.34
C ILE A 27 -2.42 6.25 -6.45
N GLU A 28 -3.39 5.98 -5.59
CA GLU A 28 -4.65 6.72 -5.49
C GLU A 28 -4.70 7.45 -4.14
N PRO A 29 -4.78 8.79 -4.12
CA PRO A 29 -5.05 9.54 -2.89
C PRO A 29 -6.43 9.17 -2.34
N LEU A 30 -6.52 8.84 -1.05
CA LEU A 30 -7.80 8.55 -0.39
C LEU A 30 -8.38 9.77 0.34
N GLU A 31 -7.53 10.72 0.74
CA GLU A 31 -7.87 11.96 1.44
C GLU A 31 -6.88 13.05 0.98
N GLU A 32 -7.37 14.27 0.70
CA GLU A 32 -6.54 15.34 0.10
C GLU A 32 -6.12 16.46 1.08
N ASP A 33 -6.71 16.55 2.28
CA ASP A 33 -6.67 17.82 3.05
C ASP A 33 -5.99 17.79 4.43
N ASP A 34 -5.47 16.65 4.94
CA ASP A 34 -4.79 16.59 6.24
C ASP A 34 -3.64 15.58 6.32
N TRP A 35 -2.63 15.88 7.15
CA TRP A 35 -1.48 15.01 7.40
C TRP A 35 -1.70 14.06 8.60
N PRO A 36 -1.20 12.81 8.55
CA PRO A 36 -0.62 12.15 7.38
C PRO A 36 -1.70 11.81 6.34
N HIS A 37 -1.44 12.09 5.06
CA HIS A 37 -2.39 11.74 4.01
C HIS A 37 -2.33 10.24 3.73
N ARG A 38 -3.41 9.73 3.17
CA ARG A 38 -3.61 8.30 2.93
C ARG A 38 -3.57 8.01 1.45
N GLU A 39 -2.78 7.01 1.08
CA GLU A 39 -2.71 6.53 -0.30
C GLU A 39 -3.11 5.07 -0.35
N LEU A 40 -3.97 4.72 -1.30
CA LEU A 40 -4.14 3.35 -1.77
C LEU A 40 -3.07 3.10 -2.84
N ARG A 41 -2.18 2.15 -2.59
CA ARG A 41 -1.17 1.75 -3.56
C ARG A 41 -1.39 0.33 -4.05
N LEU A 42 -1.35 0.12 -5.36
CA LEU A 42 -1.38 -1.20 -5.99
C LEU A 42 0.01 -1.56 -6.47
N GLY A 43 0.53 -2.71 -6.08
CA GLY A 43 1.86 -3.15 -6.50
C GLY A 43 2.03 -4.65 -6.40
N PHE A 44 3.05 -5.16 -7.08
CA PHE A 44 3.38 -6.58 -7.02
C PHE A 44 4.30 -6.86 -5.84
N ASP A 45 4.04 -7.96 -5.15
CA ASP A 45 4.96 -8.47 -4.13
C ASP A 45 6.17 -9.19 -4.74
N THR A 46 7.01 -9.78 -3.88
CA THR A 46 8.22 -10.51 -4.30
C THR A 46 7.94 -11.79 -5.11
N ARG A 47 6.66 -12.18 -5.23
CA ARG A 47 6.18 -13.39 -5.89
C ARG A 47 5.19 -13.09 -6.99
N THR A 48 5.16 -11.86 -7.51
CA THR A 48 4.29 -11.40 -8.60
C THR A 48 2.79 -11.49 -8.31
N ARG A 49 2.39 -11.50 -7.03
CA ARG A 49 0.98 -11.34 -6.63
C ARG A 49 0.69 -9.86 -6.50
N LEU A 50 -0.41 -9.41 -7.10
CA LEU A 50 -0.87 -8.03 -6.95
C LEU A 50 -1.44 -7.83 -5.54
N LEU A 51 -0.88 -6.90 -4.81
CA LEU A 51 -1.36 -6.46 -3.50
C LEU A 51 -1.95 -5.06 -3.58
N GLU A 52 -2.97 -4.83 -2.76
CA GLU A 52 -3.38 -3.48 -2.38
C GLU A 52 -2.79 -3.16 -1.00
N THR A 53 -2.25 -1.96 -0.85
CA THR A 53 -1.75 -1.44 0.42
C THR A 53 -2.35 -0.08 0.71
N VAL A 54 -2.51 0.26 1.98
CA VAL A 54 -2.80 1.64 2.41
C VAL A 54 -1.56 2.16 3.11
N VAL A 55 -1.03 3.26 2.60
CA VAL A 55 0.19 3.92 3.08
C VAL A 55 -0.20 5.27 3.68
N LEU A 56 0.29 5.53 4.89
CA LEU A 56 0.34 6.87 5.45
C LEU A 56 1.62 7.54 4.97
N VAL A 57 1.49 8.74 4.43
CA VAL A 57 2.62 9.60 4.09
C VAL A 57 2.57 10.79 5.03
N PHE A 58 3.64 10.98 5.79
CA PHE A 58 3.74 12.04 6.79
C PHE A 58 4.33 13.30 6.15
N GLU A 59 4.08 14.45 6.78
CA GLU A 59 4.64 15.74 6.33
C GLU A 59 6.19 15.71 6.25
N SER A 60 6.84 14.89 7.08
CA SER A 60 8.29 14.66 7.05
C SER A 60 8.79 13.86 5.85
N GLY A 61 7.88 13.29 5.04
CA GLY A 61 8.18 12.33 3.99
C GLY A 61 8.38 10.89 4.49
N GLU A 62 8.25 10.63 5.80
CA GLU A 62 8.19 9.25 6.29
C GLU A 62 6.94 8.56 5.75
N GLU A 63 7.04 7.25 5.52
CA GLU A 63 5.94 6.44 5.00
C GLU A 63 5.71 5.21 5.89
N MET A 64 4.45 4.87 6.10
CA MET A 64 4.06 3.69 6.88
C MET A 64 2.89 2.94 6.25
N VAL A 65 3.10 1.64 5.95
CA VAL A 65 2.02 0.74 5.56
C VAL A 65 1.14 0.45 6.78
N ILE A 66 -0.16 0.73 6.66
CA ILE A 66 -1.17 0.46 7.71
C ILE A 66 -2.16 -0.64 7.33
N HIS A 67 -2.16 -1.07 6.06
CA HIS A 67 -2.97 -2.16 5.53
C HIS A 67 -2.28 -2.82 4.35
N ALA A 68 -2.29 -4.15 4.26
CA ALA A 68 -1.83 -4.91 3.10
C ALA A 68 -2.66 -6.18 2.92
N MET A 69 -3.14 -6.42 1.69
CA MET A 69 -3.88 -7.64 1.33
C MET A 69 -3.79 -7.92 -0.18
N PRO A 70 -4.15 -9.13 -0.66
CA PRO A 70 -4.34 -9.36 -2.09
C PRO A 70 -5.29 -8.31 -2.69
N ALA A 71 -4.90 -7.72 -3.81
CA ALA A 71 -5.66 -6.63 -4.41
C ALA A 71 -7.07 -7.09 -4.80
N ARG A 72 -8.09 -6.34 -4.33
CA ARG A 72 -9.48 -6.59 -4.71
C ARG A 72 -9.66 -6.32 -6.19
N ARG A 73 -10.43 -7.18 -6.85
CA ARG A 73 -10.70 -7.11 -8.30
C ARG A 73 -11.23 -5.76 -8.78
N GLN A 74 -11.96 -5.03 -7.93
CA GLN A 74 -12.50 -3.70 -8.26
C GLN A 74 -11.42 -2.67 -8.59
N TYR A 75 -10.21 -2.81 -8.04
CA TYR A 75 -9.10 -1.88 -8.25
C TYR A 75 -8.24 -2.24 -9.45
N TRP A 76 -8.45 -3.40 -10.08
CA TRP A 76 -7.63 -3.82 -11.22
C TRP A 76 -7.81 -2.91 -12.43
N ASN A 77 -8.98 -2.26 -12.55
CA ASN A 77 -9.26 -1.29 -13.61
C ASN A 77 -8.53 0.05 -13.43
N LEU A 78 -7.84 0.25 -12.31
CA LEU A 78 -6.96 1.41 -12.09
C LEU A 78 -5.56 1.18 -12.69
N LEU A 79 -5.20 -0.07 -13.00
CA LEU A 79 -3.91 -0.37 -13.62
C LEU A 79 -3.92 0.03 -15.11
N PRO A 80 -2.78 0.52 -15.64
CA PRO A 80 -2.64 0.93 -17.04
C PRO A 80 -2.66 -0.23 -18.04
#